data_AF-A0A445MCI5-F1
#
_entry.id   AF-A0A445MCI5-F1
#
_cell.length_a   1.000
_cell.length_b   1.000
_cell.length_c   1.000
_cell.angle_alpha   90.00
_cell.angle_beta   90.00
_cell.angle_gamma   90.00
#
_symmetry.space_group_name_H-M   'P 1'
#
loop_
_entity.id
_entity.type
_entity.pdbx_description
1 polymer ?
#
loop_
_entity_poly.entity_id
_entity_poly.type
_entity_poly.pdbx_seq_one_letter_code
_entity_poly.pdbx_strand_id
1 'polypeptide(L)' 'MSESPYSLALWTEVVLPPKVVVPTVRFENYKDGISKEGLRANLDRIEEQRSDAHLQALAYKNVVTRLYNRRSAPDTLR' A
#
# COMPACT_ATOMS: atom_id res chain seq x y z
N MET A 1 35.81 -18.59 58.74
CA MET A 1 35.85 -17.31 58.02
C MET A 1 35.01 -17.51 56.78
N SER A 2 33.88 -16.80 56.67
CA SER A 2 32.86 -17.02 55.64
C SER A 2 33.26 -16.36 54.32
N GLU A 3 33.70 -17.14 53.34
CA GLU A 3 33.68 -16.68 51.96
C GLU A 3 32.23 -16.70 51.48
N SER A 4 31.72 -15.51 51.13
CA SER A 4 30.41 -15.34 50.52
C SER A 4 30.40 -15.99 49.12
N PRO A 5 29.38 -16.79 48.76
CA PRO A 5 29.29 -17.44 47.45
C PRO A 5 28.99 -16.49 46.28
N TYR A 6 28.89 -15.18 46.54
CA TYR A 6 28.55 -14.14 45.56
C TYR A 6 29.71 -13.19 45.30
N SER A 7 30.89 -13.72 45.01
CA SER A 7 31.96 -12.97 44.36
C SER A 7 32.24 -13.60 43.00
N LEU A 8 32.51 -12.77 42.00
CA LEU A 8 32.89 -13.10 40.60
C LEU A 8 31.76 -13.12 39.57
N ALA A 9 31.16 -11.95 39.31
CA ALA A 9 30.66 -11.61 37.97
C ALA A 9 30.67 -10.08 37.73
N LEU A 10 31.67 -9.39 38.24
CA LEU A 10 32.02 -8.06 37.75
C LEU A 10 33.18 -8.29 36.77
N TRP A 11 33.06 -7.83 35.52
CA TRP A 11 34.04 -7.98 34.41
C TRP A 11 33.90 -9.19 33.48
N THR A 12 32.74 -9.83 33.36
CA THR A 12 32.47 -10.53 32.11
C THR A 12 32.09 -9.49 31.07
N GLU A 13 33.08 -9.07 30.29
CA GLU A 13 32.86 -8.33 29.05
C GLU A 13 32.00 -9.23 28.15
N VAL A 14 30.69 -9.03 28.19
CA VAL A 14 29.75 -9.74 27.31
C VAL A 14 30.02 -9.21 25.91
N VAL A 15 30.83 -9.97 25.16
CA VAL A 15 31.00 -9.77 23.73
C VAL A 15 29.66 -10.10 23.08
N LEU A 16 28.91 -9.06 22.69
CA LEU A 16 27.70 -9.22 21.90
C LEU A 16 28.06 -10.01 20.63
N PRO A 17 27.37 -11.13 20.33
CA PRO A 17 27.61 -11.82 19.08
C PRO A 17 27.31 -10.85 17.93
N PRO A 18 28.13 -10.86 16.87
CA PRO A 18 27.89 -10.02 15.70
C PRO A 18 26.47 -10.29 15.21
N LYS A 19 25.76 -9.20 14.88
CA LYS A 19 24.36 -9.26 14.43
C LYS A 19 24.32 -10.00 13.09
N VAL A 20 24.16 -11.32 13.14
CA VAL A 20 24.02 -12.15 11.94
C VAL A 20 22.64 -11.83 11.38
N VAL A 21 22.61 -10.97 10.36
CA VAL A 21 21.40 -10.77 9.57
C VAL A 21 21.20 -12.03 8.77
N VAL A 22 20.35 -12.93 9.25
CA VAL A 22 19.91 -14.08 8.45
C VAL A 22 19.14 -13.51 7.27
N PRO A 23 19.64 -13.66 6.03
CA PRO A 23 18.90 -13.17 4.88
C PRO A 23 17.55 -13.88 4.86
N THR A 24 16.48 -13.09 4.83
CA THR A 24 15.14 -13.67 4.66
C THR A 24 14.98 -14.06 3.20
N VAL A 25 14.13 -15.06 2.92
CA VAL A 25 13.79 -15.47 1.54
C VAL A 25 13.39 -14.27 0.66
N ARG A 26 12.80 -13.22 1.25
CA ARG A 26 12.48 -11.96 0.56
C ARG A 26 13.71 -11.15 0.14
N PHE A 27 14.74 -11.13 0.96
CA PHE A 27 16.01 -10.46 0.68
C PHE A 27 16.79 -11.21 -0.41
N GLU A 28 16.83 -12.54 -0.35
CA GLU A 28 17.54 -13.37 -1.33
C GLU A 28 16.89 -13.34 -2.72
N ASN A 29 15.56 -13.25 -2.77
CA ASN A 29 14.80 -13.21 -4.01
C ASN A 29 14.51 -11.79 -4.52
N TYR A 30 15.11 -10.76 -3.92
CA TYR A 30 14.90 -9.37 -4.33
C TYR A 30 15.52 -9.13 -5.73
N LYS A 31 14.67 -9.11 -6.75
CA LYS A 31 15.03 -8.73 -8.12
C LYS A 31 14.51 -7.32 -8.40
N ASP A 32 15.42 -6.35 -8.33
CA ASP A 32 15.14 -4.91 -8.41
C ASP A 32 14.38 -4.51 -9.70
N GLY A 33 14.56 -5.23 -10.82
CA GLY A 33 13.90 -5.01 -12.12
C GLY A 33 12.78 -5.99 -12.49
N ILE A 34 12.21 -6.72 -11.53
CA ILE A 34 10.90 -7.40 -11.72
C ILE A 34 9.85 -6.72 -10.85
N SER A 35 10.26 -6.26 -9.67
CA SER A 35 9.40 -5.52 -8.75
C SER A 35 8.99 -4.15 -9.29
N LYS A 36 9.87 -3.44 -10.01
CA LYS A 36 9.58 -2.09 -10.53
C LYS A 36 8.60 -2.11 -11.69
N GLU A 37 8.77 -3.06 -12.60
CA GLU A 37 7.92 -3.31 -13.76
C GLU A 37 6.54 -3.80 -13.30
N GLY A 38 6.50 -4.72 -12.32
CA GLY A 38 5.25 -5.14 -11.69
C GLY A 38 4.55 -4.00 -10.94
N LEU A 39 5.31 -3.12 -10.28
CA LEU A 39 4.74 -1.93 -9.63
C LEU A 39 4.16 -0.95 -10.65
N ARG A 40 4.84 -0.71 -11.78
CA ARG A 40 4.34 0.13 -12.88
C ARG A 40 3.04 -0.43 -13.45
N ALA A 41 3.02 -1.72 -13.81
CA ALA A 41 1.81 -2.36 -14.35
C ALA A 41 0.61 -2.28 -13.37
N ASN A 42 0.87 -2.38 -12.06
CA ASN A 42 -0.18 -2.22 -11.05
C ASN A 42 -0.69 -0.77 -10.95
N LEU A 43 0.20 0.23 -11.09
CA LEU A 43 -0.19 1.63 -11.08
C LEU A 43 -0.98 2.01 -12.34
N ASP A 44 -0.51 1.59 -13.52
CA ASP A 44 -1.18 1.84 -14.80
C ASP A 44 -2.62 1.29 -14.78
N ARG A 45 -2.80 0.07 -14.23
CA ARG A 45 -4.11 -0.55 -14.06
C ARG A 45 -5.04 0.23 -13.12
N ILE A 46 -4.51 0.85 -12.06
CA ILE A 46 -5.31 1.68 -11.15
C ILE A 46 -5.78 2.95 -11.87
N GLU A 47 -4.91 3.55 -12.69
CA GLU A 47 -5.26 4.74 -13.48
C GLU A 47 -6.33 4.43 -14.54
N GLU A 48 -6.19 3.33 -15.26
CA GLU A 48 -7.18 2.83 -16.22
C GLU A 48 -8.56 2.64 -15.55
N GLN A 49 -8.57 1.93 -14.41
CA GLN A 49 -9.80 1.72 -13.64
C GLN A 49 -10.42 3.03 -13.15
N ARG A 50 -9.61 4.03 -12.77
CA ARG A 50 -10.09 5.35 -12.37
C ARG A 50 -10.70 6.11 -13.55
N SER A 51 -10.10 6.04 -14.73
CA SER A 51 -10.66 6.68 -15.93
C SER A 51 -12.00 6.06 -16.33
N ASP A 52 -12.12 4.74 -16.27
CA ASP A 52 -13.37 4.04 -16.59
C ASP A 52 -14.47 4.38 -15.59
N ALA A 53 -14.15 4.36 -14.29
CA ALA A 53 -15.10 4.77 -13.25
C ALA A 53 -15.53 6.24 -13.42
N HIS A 54 -14.61 7.12 -13.83
CA HIS A 54 -14.91 8.52 -14.10
C HIS A 54 -15.86 8.68 -15.31
N LEU A 55 -15.61 7.95 -16.40
CA LEU A 55 -16.50 7.93 -17.57
C LEU A 55 -17.90 7.43 -17.21
N GLN A 56 -17.99 6.35 -16.43
CA GLN A 56 -19.27 5.83 -15.94
C GLN A 56 -20.00 6.85 -15.06
N ALA A 57 -19.28 7.53 -14.15
CA ALA A 57 -19.86 8.56 -13.28
C ALA A 57 -20.40 9.76 -14.09
N LEU A 58 -19.67 10.20 -15.13
CA LEU A 58 -20.15 11.25 -16.05
C LEU A 58 -21.38 10.81 -16.83
N ALA A 59 -21.38 9.58 -17.36
CA ALA A 59 -22.53 9.03 -18.08
C ALA A 59 -23.77 8.96 -17.16
N TYR A 60 -23.60 8.48 -15.92
CA TYR A 60 -24.66 8.44 -14.93
C TYR A 60 -25.21 9.83 -14.61
N LYS A 61 -24.32 10.81 -14.35
CA LYS A 61 -24.72 12.20 -14.11
C LYS A 61 -25.54 12.76 -15.27
N ASN A 62 -25.11 12.54 -16.51
CA ASN A 62 -25.84 13.00 -17.69
C ASN A 62 -27.25 12.40 -17.79
N VAL A 63 -27.39 11.10 -17.52
CA VAL A 63 -28.70 10.43 -17.50
C VAL A 63 -29.61 11.03 -16.43
N VAL A 64 -29.08 11.24 -15.22
CA VAL A 64 -29.81 11.82 -14.09
C VAL A 64 -30.24 13.27 -14.40
N THR A 65 -29.32 14.10 -14.89
CA THR A 65 -29.61 15.48 -15.28
C THR A 65 -30.70 15.55 -16.35
N ARG A 66 -30.65 14.68 -17.37
CA ARG A 66 -31.69 14.61 -18.41
C ARG A 66 -33.05 14.23 -17.82
N LEU A 67 -33.08 13.28 -16.89
CA LEU A 67 -34.33 12.87 -16.23
C LEU A 67 -34.94 14.02 -15.43
N TYR A 68 -34.11 14.75 -14.67
CA TYR A 68 -34.59 15.91 -13.91
C TYR A 68 -35.04 17.03 -14.84
N ASN A 69 -34.25 17.40 -15.85
CA ASN A 69 -34.61 18.43 -16.82
C ASN A 69 -35.93 18.11 -17.53
N ARG A 70 -36.19 16.83 -17.86
CA ARG A 70 -37.47 16.39 -18.43
C ARG A 70 -38.64 16.55 -17.44
N ARG A 71 -38.41 16.30 -16.16
CA ARG A 71 -39.43 16.42 -15.10
C ARG A 71 -39.70 17.88 -14.72
N SER A 72 -38.70 18.74 -14.79
CA SER A 72 -38.78 20.15 -14.43
C SER A 72 -39.07 21.07 -15.60
N ALA A 73 -39.20 20.54 -16.83
CA ALA A 73 -39.68 21.30 -17.98
C ALA A 73 -41.22 21.38 -17.92
N PRO A 74 -41.81 22.52 -17.54
CA PRO A 74 -43.21 22.77 -17.85
C PRO A 74 -43.39 22.82 -19.37
N ASP A 75 -44.53 22.32 -19.83
CA ASP A 75 -44.96 22.32 -21.22
C ASP A 75 -45.27 23.77 -21.64
N THR A 76 -44.25 24.62 -21.78
CA THR A 76 -44.38 26.03 -22.15
C THR A 76 -43.56 26.35 -23.38
N LEU A 77 -43.85 25.63 -24.46
CA LEU A 77 -43.64 26.09 -25.83
C LEU A 77 -44.76 25.51 -26.71
N ARG A 78 -45.97 26.05 -26.58
CA ARG A 78 -47.02 25.98 -27.60
C ARG A 78 -47.78 27.30 -27.66
#